data_AF-A0A920R785-F1
#
_entry.id   AF-A0A920R785-F1
#
_cell.length_a   1.000
_cell.length_b   1.000
_cell.length_c   1.000
_cell.angle_alpha   90.00
_cell.angle_beta   90.00
_cell.angle_gamma   90.00
#
_symmetry.space_group_name_H-M   'P 1'
#
loop_
_entity.id
_entity.type
_entity.pdbx_description
1 polymer ?
#
loop_
_entity_poly.entity_id
_entity_poly.type
_entity_poly.pdbx_seq_one_letter_code
_entity_poly.pdbx_strand_id
1 'polypeptide(L)'
;MRNSRAEYNVAGIEIENSTYADVYDNVATNNTGGVLVFDLPNLEVQGGQATRVFNNQIYRNNTENFAPEGAIVGNVPPGTGLLVLANDNIEVYENEFWDNGNVNIMVYSFTLGGRTISDPNYDPYPEQIFIHDNTYRGGGTSPRHDC
;
A
#
# COMPACT_ATOMS: atom_id res chain seq x y z
N MET A 1 -12.92 -0.20 5.40
CA MET A 1 -13.46 -0.10 4.02
C MET A 1 -13.99 -1.46 3.58
N ARG A 2 -15.20 -1.54 3.01
CA ARG A 2 -15.74 -2.82 2.51
C ARG A 2 -16.68 -2.69 1.33
N ASN A 3 -16.87 -3.79 0.57
CA ASN A 3 -17.84 -3.90 -0.52
C ASN A 3 -17.73 -2.77 -1.56
N SER A 4 -16.51 -2.32 -1.83
CA SER A 4 -16.25 -1.19 -2.72
C SER A 4 -15.45 -1.61 -3.94
N ARG A 5 -15.61 -0.86 -5.02
CA ARG A 5 -14.78 -0.98 -6.24
C ARG A 5 -13.99 0.32 -6.43
N ALA A 6 -12.66 0.20 -6.44
CA ALA A 6 -11.74 1.30 -6.68
C ALA A 6 -10.96 1.08 -7.98
N GLU A 7 -11.08 2.02 -8.92
CA GLU A 7 -10.41 1.95 -10.22
C GLU A 7 -10.06 3.33 -10.80
N TYR A 8 -8.98 3.38 -11.59
CA TYR A 8 -8.46 4.57 -12.26
C TYR A 8 -8.00 5.71 -11.33
N ASN A 9 -7.48 5.36 -10.15
CA ASN A 9 -6.88 6.30 -9.20
C ASN A 9 -5.37 6.12 -9.14
N VAL A 10 -4.65 7.09 -8.57
CA VAL A 10 -3.26 6.88 -8.12
C VAL A 10 -3.26 5.83 -7.01
N ALA A 11 -4.00 6.10 -5.94
CA ALA A 11 -4.24 5.17 -4.86
C ALA A 11 -5.69 4.67 -4.93
N GLY A 12 -5.89 3.35 -5.07
CA GLY A 12 -7.23 2.78 -5.11
C GLY A 12 -7.95 2.89 -3.76
N ILE A 13 -7.32 2.37 -2.71
CA ILE A 13 -7.81 2.46 -1.32
C ILE A 13 -6.66 2.91 -0.43
N GLU A 14 -6.89 3.97 0.35
CA GLU A 14 -5.90 4.53 1.28
C GLU A 14 -6.32 4.31 2.72
N ILE A 15 -5.38 3.81 3.51
CA ILE A 15 -5.41 3.79 4.97
C ILE A 15 -4.19 4.58 5.43
N GLU A 16 -4.38 5.90 5.53
CA GLU A 16 -3.36 6.86 5.93
C GLU A 16 -3.46 7.13 7.43
N ASN A 17 -2.33 7.04 8.14
CA ASN A 17 -2.18 7.44 9.54
C ASN A 17 -3.35 6.98 10.44
N SER A 18 -3.77 5.73 10.25
CA SER A 18 -4.97 5.15 10.85
C SER A 18 -4.64 3.92 11.67
N THR A 19 -5.48 3.64 12.66
CA THR A 19 -5.32 2.46 13.53
C THR A 19 -6.58 1.60 13.53
N TYR A 20 -6.43 0.28 13.70
CA TYR A 20 -7.53 -0.68 13.81
C TYR A 20 -8.51 -0.67 12.61
N ALA A 21 -7.98 -0.51 11.41
CA ALA A 21 -8.78 -0.48 10.19
C ALA A 21 -8.96 -1.88 9.59
N ASP A 22 -10.18 -2.19 9.15
CA ASP A 22 -10.46 -3.38 8.36
C ASP A 22 -10.72 -3.01 6.90
N VAL A 23 -9.99 -3.64 5.98
CA VAL A 23 -10.13 -3.47 4.53
C VAL A 23 -10.45 -4.82 3.90
N TYR A 24 -11.71 -5.04 3.54
CA TYR A 24 -12.15 -6.36 3.10
C TYR A 24 -13.30 -6.37 2.08
N ASP A 25 -13.43 -7.47 1.34
CA ASP A 25 -14.46 -7.65 0.29
C ASP A 25 -14.47 -6.51 -0.74
N ASN A 26 -13.30 -5.93 -1.06
CA ASN A 26 -13.16 -4.88 -2.06
C ASN A 26 -12.57 -5.41 -3.37
N VAL A 27 -12.78 -4.65 -4.44
CA VAL A 27 -12.10 -4.82 -5.73
C VAL A 27 -11.26 -3.59 -6.03
N ALA A 28 -9.94 -3.75 -6.06
CA ALA A 28 -8.99 -2.69 -6.43
C ALA A 28 -8.27 -3.07 -7.73
N THR A 29 -8.61 -2.39 -8.83
CA THR A 29 -8.06 -2.67 -10.16
C THR A 29 -7.84 -1.44 -11.01
N ASN A 30 -6.89 -1.48 -11.95
CA ASN A 30 -6.59 -0.36 -12.86
C ASN A 30 -6.23 0.95 -12.14
N ASN A 31 -5.70 0.88 -10.92
CA ASN A 31 -5.07 2.02 -10.24
C ASN A 31 -3.56 2.02 -10.50
N THR A 32 -2.82 3.02 -10.00
CA THR A 32 -1.35 2.93 -9.91
C THR A 32 -0.91 2.01 -8.78
N GLY A 33 -1.49 2.22 -7.60
CA GLY A 33 -1.42 1.35 -6.43
C GLY A 33 -2.82 0.86 -6.07
N GLY A 34 -2.98 -0.44 -5.82
CA GLY A 34 -4.29 -1.02 -5.47
C GLY A 34 -4.76 -0.60 -4.08
N VAL A 35 -4.02 -1.01 -3.05
CA VAL A 35 -4.28 -0.67 -1.64
C VAL A 35 -3.00 -0.10 -1.03
N LEU A 36 -3.10 0.98 -0.27
CA LEU A 36 -1.97 1.60 0.41
C LEU A 36 -2.32 1.75 1.89
N VAL A 37 -1.51 1.10 2.73
CA VAL A 37 -1.53 1.24 4.18
C VAL A 37 -0.25 1.96 4.55
N PHE A 38 -0.35 3.20 5.00
CA PHE A 38 0.82 4.04 5.18
C PHE A 38 0.69 5.04 6.32
N ASP A 39 1.82 5.36 6.94
CA ASP A 39 1.95 6.38 7.98
C ASP A 39 2.95 7.44 7.50
N LEU A 40 2.61 8.71 7.64
CA LEU A 40 3.46 9.85 7.28
C LEU A 40 3.84 10.69 8.50
N PRO A 41 5.05 11.26 8.53
CA PRO A 41 5.50 12.13 9.62
C PRO A 41 4.80 13.50 9.61
N ASN A 42 4.88 14.23 10.72
CA ASN A 42 4.37 15.60 10.89
C ASN A 42 2.85 15.76 10.78
N LEU A 43 2.09 14.70 11.05
CA LEU A 43 0.64 14.73 11.18
C LEU A 43 0.22 14.60 12.65
N GLU A 44 -1.00 15.04 12.99
CA GLU A 44 -1.53 14.99 14.35
C GLU A 44 -1.70 13.54 14.84
N VAL A 45 -2.06 12.64 13.92
CA VAL A 45 -2.16 11.20 14.16
C VAL A 45 -1.00 10.52 13.44
N GLN A 46 -0.25 9.68 14.14
CA GLN A 46 0.88 8.88 13.65
C GLN A 46 0.87 7.53 14.37
N GLY A 47 1.70 6.59 13.92
CA GLY A 47 1.76 5.25 14.50
C GLY A 47 0.62 4.37 14.00
N GLY A 48 0.44 4.37 12.67
CA GLY A 48 -0.47 3.46 12.00
C GLY A 48 -0.22 2.00 12.42
N GLN A 49 -1.27 1.32 12.88
CA GLN A 49 -1.15 -0.03 13.41
C GLN A 49 -2.44 -0.84 13.34
N ALA A 50 -2.33 -2.16 13.44
CA ALA A 50 -3.46 -3.09 13.58
C ALA A 50 -4.46 -3.01 12.41
N THR A 51 -3.97 -2.70 11.21
CA THR A 51 -4.79 -2.75 9.99
C THR A 51 -4.81 -4.17 9.44
N ARG A 52 -6.00 -4.66 9.10
CA ARG A 52 -6.21 -5.95 8.46
C ARG A 52 -6.69 -5.75 7.04
N VAL A 53 -5.99 -6.35 6.09
CA VAL A 53 -6.33 -6.34 4.66
C VAL A 53 -6.66 -7.76 4.25
N PHE A 54 -7.93 -8.07 4.05
CA PHE A 54 -8.34 -9.45 3.81
C PHE A 54 -9.49 -9.64 2.85
N ASN A 55 -9.54 -10.79 2.17
CA ASN A 55 -10.65 -11.15 1.30
C ASN A 55 -10.91 -10.14 0.16
N ASN A 56 -9.87 -9.43 -0.30
CA ASN A 56 -9.97 -8.48 -1.40
C ASN A 56 -9.48 -9.10 -2.73
N GLN A 57 -9.96 -8.54 -3.84
CA GLN A 57 -9.42 -8.77 -5.17
C GLN A 57 -8.57 -7.58 -5.59
N ILE A 58 -7.24 -7.75 -5.66
CA ILE A 58 -6.27 -6.66 -5.89
C ILE A 58 -5.45 -6.98 -7.12
N TYR A 59 -5.81 -6.41 -8.26
CA TYR A 59 -5.28 -6.88 -9.54
C TYR A 59 -5.13 -5.82 -10.62
N ARG A 60 -4.19 -6.04 -11.55
CA ARG A 60 -3.99 -5.17 -12.72
C ARG A 60 -3.90 -3.68 -12.37
N ASN A 61 -3.33 -3.35 -11.22
CA ASN A 61 -3.11 -1.96 -10.84
C ASN A 61 -1.87 -1.41 -11.55
N ASN A 62 -1.98 -1.24 -12.87
CA ASN A 62 -0.87 -0.90 -13.78
C ASN A 62 -0.99 0.50 -14.40
N THR A 63 -1.92 1.32 -13.93
CA THR A 63 -2.12 2.67 -14.47
C THR A 63 -0.94 3.56 -14.08
N GLU A 64 -0.40 4.31 -15.03
CA GLU A 64 0.72 5.23 -14.77
C GLU A 64 0.36 6.25 -13.69
N ASN A 65 1.35 6.63 -12.87
CA ASN A 65 1.13 7.56 -11.78
C ASN A 65 0.90 8.97 -12.34
N PHE A 66 -0.20 9.60 -11.96
CA PHE A 66 -0.58 10.95 -12.38
C PHE A 66 -0.73 11.93 -11.20
N ALA A 67 -0.16 11.59 -10.05
CA ALA A 67 -0.19 12.48 -8.90
C ALA A 67 0.51 13.81 -9.22
N PRO A 68 0.03 14.94 -8.67
CA PRO A 68 0.75 16.21 -8.76
C PRO A 68 2.18 16.09 -8.20
N GLU A 69 3.10 16.84 -8.80
CA GLU A 69 4.48 16.92 -8.30
C GLU A 69 4.50 17.33 -6.82
N GLY A 70 5.29 16.62 -6.02
CA GLY A 70 5.39 16.81 -4.58
C GLY A 70 4.38 16.02 -3.74
N ALA A 71 3.36 15.41 -4.34
CA ALA A 71 2.48 14.49 -3.61
C ALA A 71 3.22 13.21 -3.23
N ILE A 72 3.07 12.75 -1.98
CA ILE A 72 3.78 11.56 -1.48
C ILE A 72 3.41 10.30 -2.28
N VAL A 73 2.12 10.14 -2.61
CA VAL A 73 1.62 9.05 -3.46
C VAL A 73 2.19 9.06 -4.88
N GLY A 74 2.81 10.17 -5.32
CA GLY A 74 3.54 10.25 -6.59
C GLY A 74 4.76 9.34 -6.66
N ASN A 75 5.22 8.78 -5.53
CA ASN A 75 6.36 7.87 -5.48
C ASN A 75 5.95 6.40 -5.50
N VAL A 76 4.64 6.11 -5.54
CA VAL A 76 4.12 4.76 -5.64
C VAL A 76 4.35 4.28 -7.08
N PRO A 77 5.17 3.24 -7.30
CA PRO A 77 5.43 2.78 -8.65
C PRO A 77 4.15 2.16 -9.25
N PRO A 78 3.81 2.47 -10.51
CA PRO A 78 2.75 1.79 -11.25
C PRO A 78 2.95 0.28 -11.21
N GLY A 79 1.87 -0.48 -11.05
CA GLY A 79 1.96 -1.94 -10.94
C GLY A 79 2.01 -2.43 -9.49
N THR A 80 1.74 -1.59 -8.50
CA THR A 80 1.78 -1.97 -7.08
C THR A 80 0.43 -2.50 -6.62
N GLY A 81 0.36 -3.73 -6.13
CA GLY A 81 -0.85 -4.32 -5.58
C GLY A 81 -1.22 -3.73 -4.22
N LEU A 82 -0.42 -4.06 -3.21
CA LEU A 82 -0.53 -3.54 -1.84
C LEU A 82 0.80 -2.89 -1.43
N LEU A 83 0.75 -1.69 -0.86
CA LEU A 83 1.86 -1.05 -0.16
C LEU A 83 1.59 -1.04 1.35
N VAL A 84 2.58 -1.44 2.13
CA VAL A 84 2.66 -1.23 3.58
C VAL A 84 3.88 -0.36 3.86
N LEU A 85 3.66 0.89 4.28
CA LEU A 85 4.70 1.88 4.51
C LEU A 85 4.70 2.31 5.98
N ALA A 86 5.81 2.07 6.69
CA ALA A 86 6.02 2.54 8.08
C ALA A 86 4.79 2.28 8.99
N ASN A 87 4.38 1.02 9.08
CA ASN A 87 3.16 0.62 9.80
C ASN A 87 3.44 -0.66 10.59
N ASP A 88 2.76 -0.80 11.72
CA ASP A 88 2.97 -1.93 12.63
C ASP A 88 1.77 -2.86 12.70
N ASN A 89 2.03 -4.14 12.99
CA ASN A 89 0.97 -5.13 13.26
C ASN A 89 -0.06 -5.17 12.12
N ILE A 90 0.42 -5.36 10.91
CA ILE A 90 -0.43 -5.42 9.71
C ILE A 90 -0.64 -6.88 9.34
N GLU A 91 -1.89 -7.27 9.12
CA GLU A 91 -2.26 -8.63 8.74
C GLU A 91 -2.86 -8.61 7.33
N VAL A 92 -2.26 -9.37 6.41
CA VAL A 92 -2.67 -9.45 5.01
C VAL A 92 -2.99 -10.90 4.69
N TYR A 93 -4.28 -11.23 4.54
CA TYR A 93 -4.69 -12.63 4.38
C TYR A 93 -5.90 -12.86 3.50
N GLU A 94 -6.00 -14.05 2.89
CA GLU A 94 -7.15 -14.45 2.06
C GLU A 94 -7.44 -13.51 0.88
N ASN A 95 -6.48 -12.67 0.47
CA ASN A 95 -6.65 -11.82 -0.71
C ASN A 95 -6.24 -12.58 -1.98
N GLU A 96 -6.85 -12.19 -3.09
CA GLU A 96 -6.44 -12.60 -4.43
C GLU A 96 -5.65 -11.47 -5.10
N PHE A 97 -4.36 -11.72 -5.37
CA PHE A 97 -3.48 -10.82 -6.10
C PHE A 97 -3.17 -11.37 -7.49
N TRP A 98 -3.33 -10.56 -8.54
CA TRP A 98 -2.88 -10.98 -9.86
C TRP A 98 -2.54 -9.83 -10.80
N ASP A 99 -1.62 -10.08 -11.72
CA ASP A 99 -1.25 -9.18 -12.81
C ASP A 99 -0.89 -7.72 -12.37
N ASN A 100 -0.48 -7.49 -11.11
CA ASN A 100 0.13 -6.21 -10.70
C ASN A 100 1.58 -6.19 -11.19
N GLY A 101 1.89 -5.33 -12.16
CA GLY A 101 3.07 -5.41 -13.00
C GLY A 101 4.39 -5.23 -12.27
N ASN A 102 4.44 -4.37 -11.26
CA ASN A 102 5.65 -4.08 -10.49
C ASN A 102 5.81 -5.06 -9.33
N VAL A 103 4.83 -5.13 -8.42
CA VAL A 103 4.89 -6.01 -7.25
C VAL A 103 3.49 -6.23 -6.68
N ASN A 104 3.20 -7.45 -6.20
CA ASN A 104 1.90 -7.74 -5.57
C ASN A 104 1.81 -7.14 -4.16
N ILE A 105 2.86 -7.24 -3.35
CA ILE A 105 2.93 -6.63 -2.01
C ILE A 105 4.31 -6.00 -1.82
N MET A 106 4.35 -4.75 -1.39
CA MET A 106 5.55 -4.00 -1.03
C MET A 106 5.49 -3.65 0.45
N VAL A 107 6.48 -4.09 1.22
CA VAL A 107 6.70 -3.65 2.61
C VAL A 107 7.90 -2.71 2.59
N TYR A 108 7.70 -1.47 3.02
CA TYR A 108 8.64 -0.39 2.78
C TYR A 108 8.87 0.45 4.03
N SER A 109 10.15 0.72 4.34
CA SER A 109 10.49 1.71 5.35
C SER A 109 10.54 3.09 4.72
N PHE A 110 9.99 4.09 5.40
CA PHE A 110 10.05 5.47 4.95
C PHE A 110 11.49 5.97 4.76
N THR A 111 12.45 5.41 5.51
CA THR A 111 13.89 5.73 5.40
C THR A 111 14.48 5.44 4.03
N LEU A 112 13.95 4.45 3.30
CA LEU A 112 14.45 4.05 1.98
C LEU A 112 14.04 5.03 0.89
N GLY A 113 13.08 5.94 1.15
CA GLY A 113 12.62 6.95 0.20
C GLY A 113 13.57 8.14 0.02
N GLY A 114 14.78 8.11 0.60
CA GLY A 114 15.76 9.20 0.50
C GLY A 114 15.36 10.49 1.23
N ARG A 115 14.31 10.44 2.07
CA ARG A 115 13.79 11.58 2.83
C ARG A 115 14.40 11.66 4.20
N THR A 116 14.67 12.89 4.64
CA THR A 116 15.06 13.15 6.02
C THR A 116 13.83 13.11 6.92
N ILE A 117 13.90 12.31 7.99
CA ILE A 117 12.89 12.30 9.05
C ILE A 117 13.34 13.30 10.11
N SER A 118 12.60 14.40 10.25
CA SER A 118 12.85 15.42 11.27
C SER A 118 11.92 15.29 12.48
N ASP A 119 10.81 14.57 12.34
CA ASP A 119 9.85 14.34 13.42
C ASP A 119 10.43 13.28 14.38
N PRO A 120 10.76 13.64 15.63
CA PRO A 120 11.36 12.70 16.58
C PRO A 120 10.38 11.64 17.07
N ASN A 121 9.08 11.81 16.85
CA ASN A 121 8.06 10.86 17.28
C ASN A 121 7.61 9.90 16.17
N TYR A 122 8.10 10.10 14.94
CA TYR A 122 7.72 9.27 13.80
C TYR A 122 8.51 7.97 13.79
N ASP A 123 7.80 6.85 13.70
CA ASP A 123 8.39 5.54 13.45
C ASP A 123 8.39 5.25 11.94
N PRO A 124 9.56 5.17 11.28
CA PRO A 124 9.61 4.95 9.84
C PRO A 124 9.71 3.47 9.45
N TYR A 125 9.71 2.55 10.40
CA TYR A 125 9.94 1.13 10.15
C TYR A 125 8.63 0.36 10.12
N PRO A 126 8.44 -0.56 9.16
CA PRO A 126 7.32 -1.49 9.20
C PRO A 126 7.66 -2.70 10.07
N GLU A 127 6.83 -3.00 11.06
CA GLU A 127 7.12 -4.05 12.03
C GLU A 127 5.91 -4.98 12.22
N GLN A 128 6.17 -6.24 12.59
CA GLN A 128 5.12 -7.23 12.83
C GLN A 128 4.13 -7.37 11.64
N ILE A 129 4.66 -7.53 10.43
CA ILE A 129 3.86 -7.70 9.22
C ILE A 129 3.60 -9.19 8.97
N PHE A 130 2.34 -9.59 9.03
CA PHE A 130 1.89 -10.96 8.81
C PHE A 130 1.23 -11.06 7.44
N ILE A 131 1.80 -11.88 6.56
CA ILE A 131 1.28 -12.12 5.21
C ILE A 131 1.11 -13.63 5.04
N HIS A 132 -0.13 -14.10 4.97
CA HIS A 132 -0.45 -15.53 4.89
C HIS A 132 -1.73 -15.77 4.10
N ASP A 133 -1.97 -17.01 3.65
CA ASP A 133 -3.21 -17.44 3.00
C ASP A 133 -3.70 -16.60 1.80
N ASN A 134 -2.82 -15.80 1.20
CA ASN A 134 -3.11 -15.07 -0.02
C ASN A 134 -2.88 -15.95 -1.25
N THR A 135 -3.70 -15.74 -2.29
CA THR A 135 -3.53 -16.40 -3.59
C THR A 135 -2.88 -15.43 -4.58
N TYR A 136 -1.83 -15.88 -5.26
CA TYR A 136 -1.12 -15.08 -6.26
C TYR A 136 -1.22 -15.72 -7.64
N ARG A 137 -1.53 -14.92 -8.67
CA ARG A 137 -1.52 -15.35 -10.07
C ARG A 137 -0.79 -14.30 -10.93
N GLY A 138 0.49 -14.53 -11.24
CA GLY A 138 1.28 -13.57 -12.03
C GLY A 138 1.55 -12.23 -11.32
N GLY A 139 1.96 -11.23 -12.09
CA GLY A 139 2.50 -9.96 -11.59
C GLY A 139 4.02 -9.99 -11.39
N GLY A 140 4.60 -8.84 -11.04
CA GLY A 140 6.05 -8.70 -10.80
C GLY A 140 6.94 -8.84 -12.04
N THR A 141 6.39 -8.69 -13.24
CA THR A 141 7.10 -8.88 -14.52
C THR A 141 7.70 -7.59 -15.08
N SER A 142 7.37 -6.43 -14.50
CA SER A 142 7.86 -5.12 -14.89
C SER A 142 8.19 -4.30 -13.64
N PRO A 143 9.30 -4.61 -12.93
CA PRO A 143 9.73 -3.85 -11.76
C PRO A 143 10.04 -2.39 -12.14
N ARG A 144 9.56 -1.44 -11.31
CA ARG A 144 9.51 0.00 -11.60
C ARG A 144 9.97 0.88 -10.44
N HIS A 145 10.57 0.29 -9.40
CA HIS A 145 11.10 1.07 -8.28
C HIS A 145 12.49 1.57 -8.64
N ASP A 146 12.64 2.89 -8.76
CA ASP A 146 13.95 3.51 -8.91
C ASP A 146 14.69 3.42 -7.56
N CYS A 147 15.90 2.86 -7.56
CA CYS A 147 16.76 2.74 -6.38
C CYS A 147 17.48 4.06 -6.07
#